data_AF-S4PWX1-F1
#
_entry.id   AF-S4PWX1-F1
#
_cell.length_a   1.000
_cell.length_b   1.000
_cell.length_c   1.000
_cell.angle_alpha   90.00
_cell.angle_beta   90.00
_cell.angle_gamma   90.00
#
_symmetry.space_group_name_H-M   'P 1'
#
loop_
_entity.id
_entity.type
_entity.pdbx_description
1 polymer ?
#
loop_
_entity_poly.entity_id
_entity_poly.type
_entity_poly.pdbx_seq_one_letter_code
_entity_poly.pdbx_strand_id
1 'polypeptide(L)'
;MTTDENAEIDWGNERLSRAQRAVEANTYDVDSWSLLIREAQTRPINEVRAMYEKLIGSFPTTGRYWKIYIEQEMKARNFEKVEKVSIVLV
;
A
#
# COMPACT_ATOMS: atom_id res chain seq x y z
N MET A 1 -14.11 11.53 20.78
CA MET A 1 -13.54 10.19 20.55
C MET A 1 -13.42 10.04 19.05
N THR A 2 -12.24 10.32 18.53
CA THR A 2 -11.94 10.14 17.10
C THR A 2 -11.87 8.64 16.85
N THR A 3 -12.98 8.07 16.38
CA THR A 3 -12.94 6.76 15.76
C THR A 3 -12.20 6.99 14.45
N ASP A 4 -10.86 6.90 14.51
CA ASP A 4 -10.01 6.78 13.33
C ASP A 4 -10.68 5.73 12.46
N GLU A 5 -11.18 6.17 11.31
CA GLU A 5 -11.67 5.32 10.25
C GLU A 5 -10.49 4.44 9.85
N ASN A 6 -10.38 3.30 10.55
CA ASN A 6 -9.37 2.30 10.30
C ASN A 6 -9.66 1.83 8.87
N ALA A 7 -8.90 2.38 7.92
CA ALA A 7 -9.03 2.07 6.51
C ALA A 7 -8.68 0.57 6.33
N GLU A 8 -9.68 -0.28 6.57
CA GLU A 8 -9.67 -1.68 6.18
C GLU A 8 -9.60 -1.64 4.66
N ILE A 9 -8.40 -1.87 4.13
CA ILE A 9 -8.21 -1.98 2.69
C ILE A 9 -8.92 -3.26 2.30
N ASP A 10 -9.89 -3.19 1.40
CA ASP A 10 -10.56 -4.37 0.90
C ASP A 10 -9.61 -5.14 -0.03
N TRP A 11 -8.84 -6.03 0.57
CA TRP A 11 -7.91 -6.90 -0.15
C TRP A 11 -8.62 -7.94 -1.02
N GLY A 12 -9.94 -8.14 -0.92
CA GLY A 12 -10.66 -9.17 -1.67
C GLY A 12 -10.17 -10.60 -1.42
N ASN A 13 -9.31 -10.80 -0.42
CA ASN A 13 -8.69 -12.08 -0.08
C ASN A 13 -8.58 -12.20 1.44
N GLU A 14 -9.18 -13.27 1.98
CA GLU A 14 -9.21 -13.52 3.42
C GLU A 14 -7.81 -13.63 4.03
N ARG A 15 -6.84 -14.19 3.30
CA ARG A 15 -5.45 -14.29 3.78
C ARG A 15 -4.82 -12.91 3.99
N LEU A 16 -5.10 -11.97 3.10
CA LEU A 16 -4.57 -10.61 3.17
C LEU A 16 -5.30 -9.78 4.23
N SER A 17 -6.62 -9.95 4.37
CA SER A 17 -7.38 -9.36 5.47
C SER A 17 -6.86 -9.83 6.85
N ARG A 18 -6.56 -11.13 6.99
CA ARG A 18 -5.91 -11.66 8.19
C ARG A 18 -4.52 -11.07 8.42
N ALA A 19 -3.71 -10.92 7.37
CA ALA A 19 -2.40 -10.29 7.48
C ALA A 19 -2.50 -8.81 7.89
N GLN A 20 -3.50 -8.07 7.38
CA GLN A 20 -3.77 -6.70 7.82
C GLN A 20 -4.08 -6.65 9.32
N ARG A 21 -4.98 -7.50 9.80
CA ARG A 21 -5.30 -7.59 11.24
C ARG A 21 -4.09 -8.01 12.07
N ALA A 22 -3.24 -8.88 11.53
CA ALA A 22 -2.01 -9.30 12.18
C ALA A 22 -1.02 -8.14 12.33
N VAL A 23 -0.82 -7.30 11.31
CA VAL A 23 0.07 -6.13 11.42
C VAL A 23 -0.53 -5.02 12.28
N GLU A 24 -1.86 -4.92 12.35
CA GLU A 24 -2.55 -4.00 13.27
C GLU A 24 -2.43 -4.46 14.73
N ALA A 25 -2.50 -5.77 14.99
CA ALA A 25 -2.29 -6.34 16.32
C ALA A 25 -0.81 -6.37 16.72
N ASN A 26 0.08 -6.64 15.76
CA ASN A 26 1.52 -6.69 15.93
C ASN A 26 2.24 -6.02 14.77
N THR A 27 2.58 -4.76 14.97
CA THR A 27 3.26 -3.92 13.99
C THR A 27 4.63 -4.44 13.56
N TYR A 28 5.26 -5.31 14.35
CA TYR A 28 6.56 -5.89 14.05
C TYR A 28 6.49 -7.23 13.27
N ASP A 29 5.31 -7.66 12.83
CA ASP A 29 5.14 -8.85 12.01
C ASP A 29 5.61 -8.62 10.56
N VAL A 30 6.90 -8.82 10.34
CA VAL A 30 7.56 -8.64 9.04
C VAL A 30 7.01 -9.59 7.96
N ASP A 31 6.54 -10.78 8.34
CA ASP A 31 6.00 -11.76 7.39
C ASP A 31 4.66 -11.30 6.84
N SER A 32 3.77 -10.83 7.72
CA SER A 32 2.49 -10.24 7.34
C SER A 32 2.68 -8.96 6.50
N TRP A 33 3.61 -8.09 6.89
CA TRP A 33 3.99 -6.92 6.09
C TRP A 33 4.51 -7.30 4.71
N SER A 34 5.34 -8.33 4.60
CA SER A 34 5.89 -8.79 3.32
C SER A 34 4.79 -9.30 2.38
N LEU A 35 3.78 -9.99 2.92
CA LEU A 35 2.62 -10.45 2.14
C LEU A 35 1.79 -9.27 1.63
N LEU A 36 1.48 -8.32 2.52
CA LEU A 36 0.71 -7.12 2.21
C LEU A 36 1.41 -6.25 1.17
N ILE A 37 2.71 -6.00 1.33
CA ILE A 37 3.50 -5.21 0.37
C ILE A 37 3.48 -5.87 -1.01
N ARG A 38 3.60 -7.20 -1.09
CA ARG A 38 3.60 -7.90 -2.38
C ARG A 38 2.29 -7.70 -3.14
N GLU A 39 1.17 -7.77 -2.44
CA GLU A 39 -0.15 -7.48 -3.03
C GLU A 39 -0.32 -5.99 -3.32
N ALA A 40 0.09 -5.11 -2.42
CA ALA A 40 -0.01 -3.67 -2.63
C ALA A 40 0.71 -3.19 -3.89
N GLN A 41 1.79 -3.88 -4.29
CA GLN A 41 2.50 -3.56 -5.51
C GLN A 41 1.71 -3.84 -6.80
N THR A 42 0.65 -4.66 -6.76
CA THR A 42 -0.23 -4.94 -7.90
C THR A 42 -1.43 -3.99 -7.96
N ARG A 43 -1.64 -3.19 -6.92
CA ARG A 43 -2.76 -2.26 -6.76
C ARG A 43 -2.32 -0.81 -6.97
N PRO A 44 -3.26 0.09 -7.34
CA PRO A 44 -2.96 1.50 -7.42
C PRO A 44 -2.58 2.04 -6.04
N ILE A 45 -1.51 2.84 -5.97
CA ILE A 45 -1.00 3.42 -4.73
C ILE A 45 -2.09 4.19 -3.95
N ASN A 46 -3.08 4.77 -4.64
CA ASN A 46 -4.18 5.50 -4.00
C ASN A 46 -4.99 4.65 -3.02
N GLU A 47 -5.15 3.35 -3.26
CA GLU A 47 -5.88 2.44 -2.37
C GLU A 47 -5.02 1.91 -1.23
N VAL A 48 -3.70 1.81 -1.45
CA VAL A 48 -2.76 1.16 -0.52
C VAL A 48 -1.82 2.14 0.19
N ARG A 49 -1.94 3.45 -0.08
CA ARG A 49 -1.11 4.53 0.48
C ARG A 49 -1.12 4.50 2.01
N ALA A 50 -2.32 4.41 2.60
CA ALA A 50 -2.48 4.36 4.05
C ALA A 50 -1.70 3.21 4.70
N MET A 51 -1.57 2.07 4.02
CA MET A 51 -0.80 0.92 4.50
C MET A 51 0.70 1.16 4.41
N TYR A 52 1.19 1.74 3.32
CA TYR A 52 2.60 2.13 3.20
C TYR A 52 2.99 3.21 4.22
N GLU A 53 2.11 4.17 4.50
CA GLU A 53 2.32 5.19 5.53
C GLU A 53 2.41 4.57 6.93
N LYS A 54 1.53 3.62 7.26
CA LYS A 54 1.64 2.82 8.50
C LYS A 54 2.97 2.06 8.55
N LEU A 55 3.38 1.42 7.46
CA LEU A 55 4.63 0.66 7.38
C LEU A 55 5.87 1.55 7.63
N ILE A 56 6.01 2.68 6.94
CA ILE A 56 7.15 3.59 7.11
C ILE A 56 7.15 4.29 8.47
N GLY A 57 5.97 4.57 9.03
CA GLY A 57 5.83 5.12 10.38
C GLY A 57 6.27 4.12 11.44
N SER A 58 6.03 2.82 11.20
CA SER A 58 6.44 1.73 12.08
C SER A 58 7.93 1.39 11.97
N PHE A 59 8.47 1.46 10.75
CA PHE A 59 9.87 1.15 10.45
C PHE A 59 10.60 2.34 9.80
N PRO A 60 10.74 3.47 10.50
CA PRO A 60 11.32 4.68 9.92
C PRO A 60 12.80 4.49 9.53
N THR A 61 13.51 3.60 10.23
CA THR A 61 14.93 3.30 10.01
C THR A 61 15.19 2.35 8.85
N THR A 62 14.14 1.72 8.29
CA THR A 62 14.29 0.73 7.22
C THR A 62 14.14 1.38 5.85
N GLY A 63 15.25 1.88 5.29
CA GLY A 63 15.26 2.54 3.98
C GLY A 63 14.71 1.69 2.83
N ARG A 64 14.69 0.36 2.98
CA ARG A 64 14.08 -0.56 2.00
C ARG A 64 12.59 -0.30 1.80
N TYR A 65 11.82 -0.04 2.85
CA TYR A 65 10.38 0.18 2.73
C TYR A 65 10.06 1.54 2.12
N TRP A 66 10.83 2.56 2.48
CA TRP A 66 10.76 3.88 1.83
C TRP A 66 11.00 3.79 0.32
N LYS A 67 12.02 3.02 -0.10
CA LYS A 67 12.31 2.81 -1.52
C LYS A 67 11.12 2.18 -2.25
N ILE A 68 10.50 1.14 -1.69
CA ILE A 68 9.35 0.47 -2.30
C ILE A 68 8.16 1.43 -2.43
N TYR A 69 7.90 2.24 -1.40
CA TYR A 69 6.82 3.23 -1.41
C TYR A 69 7.02 4.27 -2.53
N ILE A 70 8.22 4.85 -2.62
CA ILE A 70 8.56 5.83 -3.66
C ILE A 70 8.47 5.20 -5.06
N GLU A 71 8.98 3.97 -5.23
CA GLU A 71 8.87 3.25 -6.51
C GLU A 71 7.42 3.05 -6.95
N GLN A 72 6.51 2.80 -6.01
CA GLN A 72 5.09 2.65 -6.32
C GLN A 72 4.40 3.99 -6.64
N GLU A 73 4.68 5.05 -5.89
CA GLU A 73 4.22 6.41 -6.22
C GLU A 73 4.68 6.83 -7.63
N MET A 74 5.94 6.53 -8.00
CA MET A 74 6.48 6.85 -9.32
C MET A 74 5.82 6.03 -10.44
N LYS A 75 5.52 4.75 -10.19
CA LYS A 75 4.74 3.93 -11.13
C LYS A 75 3.35 4.53 -11.36
N ALA A 76 2.63 4.85 -10.28
CA ALA A 76 1.28 5.42 -10.37
C ALA A 76 1.26 6.75 -11.13
N ARG A 77 2.20 7.66 -10.86
CA ARG A 77 2.34 8.93 -11.59
C ARG A 77 2.60 8.74 -13.09
N ASN A 78 3.27 7.65 -13.48
CA ASN A 78 3.44 7.31 -14.89
C ASN A 78 2.15 6.78 -15.53
N PHE A 79 1.33 6.00 -14.80
CA PHE A 79 0.03 5.54 -15.30
C PHE A 79 -0.95 6.70 -15.53
N GLU A 80 -1.06 7.65 -14.59
CA GLU A 80 -1.90 8.85 -14.77
C GLU A 80 -1.48 9.68 -15.99
N LYS A 81 -0.18 9.72 -16.31
CA LYS A 81 0.33 10.45 -17.47
C LYS A 81 0.03 9.74 -18.79
N VAL A 82 -0.12 8.42 -18.79
CA VAL A 82 -0.41 7.61 -19.99
C VAL A 82 -1.89 7.67 -20.38
N GLU A 83 -2.82 7.75 -19.42
CA GLU A 83 -4.26 7.87 -19.74
C GLU A 83 -4.61 9.16 -20.50
N LYS A 84 -3.83 10.24 -20.30
CA LYS A 84 -4.04 11.50 -21.03
C LYS A 84 -3.59 11.47 -22.50
N VAL A 85 -2.87 10.45 -22.94
CA VAL A 85 -2.39 10.32 -24.33
C VAL A 85 -3.31 9.44 -25.18
N SER A 86 -4.16 8.61 -24.57
CA SER A 86 -4.95 7.61 -25.30
C SER A 86 -6.34 8.06 -25.77
N ILE A 87 -6.69 9.37 -25.72
CA ILE A 87 -8.03 9.86 -26.13
C ILE A 87 -8.06 10.78 -27.35
N VAL A 88 -6.94 10.98 -28.05
CA VAL A 88 -6.91 11.72 -29.32
C VAL A 88 -6.52 10.77 -30.44
N LEU A 89 -7.41 9.83 -30.80
CA LEU A 89 -7.44 9.07 -32.06
C LEU A 89 -8.70 8.18 -32.06
N VAL A 90 -9.88 8.81 -32.09
CA VAL A 90 -11.08 8.25 -32.71
C VAL A 90 -11.65 9.32 -33.62
#